data_AF-A0A354TBZ9-F1
#
_entry.id   AF-A0A354TBZ9-F1
#
_cell.length_a   1.000
_cell.length_b   1.000
_cell.length_c   1.000
_cell.angle_alpha   90.00
_cell.angle_beta   90.00
_cell.angle_gamma   90.00
#
_symmetry.space_group_name_H-M   'P 1'
#
loop_
_entity.id
_entity.type
_entity.pdbx_description
1 polymer ?
#
loop_
_entity_poly.entity_id
_entity_poly.type
_entity_poly.pdbx_seq_one_letter_code
_entity_poly.pdbx_strand_id
1 'polypeptide(L)'
;MSALVPHGIKGMDRLQRQLRDYPRFIVTQTRNLLHKHARSLISSSGENMGMVQFIPPGSLDRKVTGTAAKKQGEAKVEAQIWKVYGTWKQVYKIIKAKNAAAAKGYWAACMRKDWVAANGLARRLGVPVLQDFTQDDGAEHKRRRVNGQVKGKDKTLYVTDARYVRAYIRMKQQLVGLLAASLVNHYDGRFGALKGVPAWVSRHSGSWASAQIEEFNQGDGPRVRMAVNGGSLNSELQRWFNTALRYRLKLMKKEAPYFIRGAAKAAGMLK
;
A
#
# COMPACT_ATOMS: atom_id res chain seq x y z
N MET A 1 -16.48 25.65 13.03
CA MET A 1 -15.95 25.12 11.75
C MET A 1 -15.25 26.25 11.02
N SER A 2 -13.91 26.28 11.02
CA SER A 2 -13.14 27.36 10.41
C SER A 2 -13.06 27.18 8.90
N ALA A 3 -13.56 28.16 8.15
CA ALA A 3 -13.68 28.12 6.70
C ALA A 3 -12.29 28.14 6.04
N LEU A 4 -12.10 27.26 5.06
CA LEU A 4 -10.97 27.24 4.14
C LEU A 4 -10.92 28.55 3.35
N VAL A 5 -10.09 29.51 3.76
CA VAL A 5 -9.84 30.73 2.98
C VAL A 5 -8.75 30.44 1.94
N PRO A 6 -9.04 30.43 0.62
CA PRO A 6 -8.05 30.20 -0.42
C PRO A 6 -7.53 31.56 -0.88
N HIS A 7 -6.41 32.03 -0.33
CA HIS A 7 -5.70 33.19 -0.86
C HIS A 7 -5.09 32.83 -2.23
N GLY A 8 -5.32 33.68 -3.25
CA GLY A 8 -4.61 33.59 -4.53
C GLY A 8 -5.45 33.56 -5.82
N ILE A 9 -6.79 33.58 -5.77
CA ILE A 9 -7.63 33.59 -6.98
C ILE A 9 -8.32 34.96 -7.11
N LYS A 10 -7.98 35.71 -8.18
CA LYS A 10 -8.54 37.04 -8.49
C LYS A 10 -10.08 37.00 -8.48
N GLY A 11 -10.71 37.78 -7.60
CA GLY A 11 -12.17 37.91 -7.47
C GLY A 11 -12.84 37.00 -6.44
N MET A 12 -12.11 36.12 -5.73
CA MET A 12 -12.71 35.22 -4.74
C MET A 12 -13.31 35.92 -3.52
N ASP A 13 -12.72 37.01 -3.04
CA ASP A 13 -13.24 37.72 -1.85
C ASP A 13 -14.59 38.40 -2.12
N ARG A 14 -14.82 38.80 -3.36
CA ARG A 14 -16.12 39.34 -3.82
C ARG A 14 -17.14 38.21 -3.95
N LEU A 15 -16.76 37.10 -4.56
CA LEU A 15 -17.60 35.91 -4.68
C LEU A 15 -17.98 35.35 -3.29
N GLN A 16 -17.03 35.23 -2.36
CA GLN A 16 -17.30 34.72 -1.01
C GLN A 16 -18.31 35.59 -0.27
N ARG A 17 -18.25 36.92 -0.44
CA ARG A 17 -19.24 37.84 0.12
C ARG A 17 -20.62 37.62 -0.50
N GLN A 18 -20.70 37.54 -1.82
CA GLN A 18 -21.96 37.28 -2.54
C GLN A 18 -22.57 35.93 -2.18
N LEU A 19 -21.76 34.89 -2.00
CA LEU A 19 -22.23 33.55 -1.68
C LEU A 19 -22.76 33.40 -0.25
N ARG A 20 -22.43 34.32 0.68
CA ARG A 20 -23.00 34.28 2.05
C ARG A 20 -24.52 34.34 2.04
N ASP A 21 -25.09 35.02 1.04
CA ASP A 21 -26.53 35.19 0.89
C ASP A 21 -27.22 33.96 0.24
N TYR A 22 -26.43 32.98 -0.24
CA TYR A 22 -26.92 31.77 -0.90
C TYR A 22 -26.46 30.48 -0.18
N PRO A 23 -26.81 30.28 1.09
CA PRO A 23 -26.34 29.14 1.88
C PRO A 23 -26.75 27.79 1.29
N ARG A 24 -27.97 27.68 0.73
CA ARG A 24 -28.44 26.46 0.05
C ARG A 24 -27.62 26.14 -1.19
N PHE A 25 -27.20 27.15 -1.95
CA PHE A 25 -26.34 26.96 -3.12
C PHE A 25 -24.98 26.41 -2.69
N ILE A 26 -24.33 27.01 -1.68
CA ILE A 26 -23.05 26.52 -1.15
C ILE A 26 -23.17 25.07 -0.69
N VAL A 27 -24.22 24.74 0.08
CA VAL A 27 -24.44 23.37 0.58
C VAL A 27 -24.58 22.38 -0.57
N THR A 28 -25.37 22.70 -1.59
CA THR A 28 -25.55 21.86 -2.78
C THR A 28 -24.24 21.66 -3.54
N GLN A 29 -23.48 22.73 -3.80
CA GLN A 29 -22.20 22.62 -4.49
C GLN A 29 -21.15 21.85 -3.68
N THR A 30 -21.13 22.05 -2.36
CA THR A 30 -20.24 21.30 -1.46
C THR A 30 -20.57 19.80 -1.47
N ARG A 31 -21.85 19.44 -1.44
CA ARG A 31 -22.31 18.04 -1.57
C ARG A 31 -21.94 17.45 -2.93
N ASN A 32 -22.11 18.19 -4.01
CA ASN A 32 -21.74 17.74 -5.36
C ASN A 32 -20.22 17.48 -5.48
N LEU A 33 -19.40 18.37 -4.93
CA LEU A 33 -17.94 18.22 -4.91
C LEU A 33 -17.52 17.01 -4.06
N LEU A 34 -18.13 16.85 -2.90
CA LEU A 34 -17.92 15.72 -2.01
C LEU A 34 -18.28 14.39 -2.70
N HIS A 35 -19.43 14.33 -3.40
CA HIS A 35 -19.82 13.16 -4.18
C HIS A 35 -18.84 12.86 -5.32
N LYS A 36 -18.35 13.87 -6.05
CA LYS A 36 -17.31 13.73 -7.08
C LYS A 36 -16.03 13.10 -6.51
N HIS A 37 -15.54 13.59 -5.37
CA HIS A 37 -14.34 13.08 -4.73
C HIS A 37 -14.53 11.71 -4.06
N ALA A 38 -15.71 11.43 -3.53
CA ALA A 38 -16.02 10.15 -2.92
C ALA A 38 -16.16 9.03 -3.97
N ARG A 39 -16.80 9.31 -5.13
CA ARG A 39 -16.79 8.38 -6.29
C ARG A 39 -15.37 8.04 -6.71
N SER A 40 -14.53 9.06 -6.86
CA SER A 40 -13.15 8.91 -7.29
C SER A 40 -12.20 8.44 -6.17
N LEU A 41 -12.66 8.25 -4.94
CA LEU A 41 -11.83 7.72 -3.86
C LEU A 41 -11.42 6.27 -4.17
N ILE A 42 -12.39 5.46 -4.62
CA ILE A 42 -12.17 4.07 -5.01
C ILE A 42 -11.74 3.99 -6.49
N SER A 43 -12.34 4.82 -7.35
CA SER A 43 -12.16 4.76 -8.80
C SER A 43 -11.44 5.92 -9.46
N SER A 44 -11.04 5.69 -10.71
CA SER A 44 -10.43 6.69 -11.56
C SER A 44 -11.48 7.38 -12.44
N SER A 45 -11.47 8.71 -12.46
CA SER A 45 -12.16 9.49 -13.51
C SER A 45 -11.19 9.99 -14.59
N GLY A 46 -10.07 9.31 -14.81
CA GLY A 46 -9.03 9.71 -15.78
C GLY A 46 -8.05 10.73 -15.20
N GLU A 47 -8.51 11.94 -14.87
CA GLU A 47 -7.66 13.01 -14.30
C GLU A 47 -7.33 12.78 -12.81
N ASN A 48 -8.14 11.96 -12.15
CA ASN A 48 -8.22 11.88 -10.71
C ASN A 48 -8.07 10.42 -10.30
N MET A 49 -6.89 10.06 -9.82
CA MET A 49 -6.54 8.67 -9.50
C MET A 49 -7.17 8.16 -8.20
N GLY A 50 -7.84 7.01 -8.26
CA GLY A 50 -8.46 6.34 -7.11
C GLY A 50 -7.54 5.31 -6.43
N MET A 51 -7.99 4.74 -5.30
CA MET A 51 -7.24 3.74 -4.53
C MET A 51 -6.62 2.67 -5.42
N VAL A 52 -7.41 2.07 -6.33
CA VAL A 52 -7.01 0.97 -7.22
C VAL A 52 -5.77 1.27 -8.08
N GLN A 53 -5.43 2.54 -8.32
CA GLN A 53 -4.28 2.94 -9.15
C GLN A 53 -2.99 3.18 -8.34
N PHE A 54 -3.09 3.29 -7.01
CA PHE A 54 -1.98 3.61 -6.12
C PHE A 54 -1.65 2.43 -5.20
N ILE A 55 -0.88 1.49 -5.74
CA ILE A 55 -0.48 0.29 -5.00
C ILE A 55 1.02 0.09 -5.16
N PRO A 56 1.81 0.10 -4.07
CA PRO A 56 1.40 0.22 -2.65
C PRO A 56 1.03 1.65 -2.19
N PRO A 57 0.49 1.84 -0.96
CA PRO A 57 0.16 3.17 -0.40
C PRO A 57 1.31 4.18 -0.42
N GLY A 58 2.57 3.70 -0.33
CA GLY A 58 3.77 4.55 -0.41
C GLY A 58 4.11 5.04 -1.83
N SER A 59 3.36 4.59 -2.85
CA SER A 59 3.48 5.05 -4.24
C SER A 59 2.66 6.32 -4.49
N LEU A 60 1.67 6.60 -3.63
CA LEU A 60 0.76 7.72 -3.77
C LEU A 60 1.46 9.08 -3.55
N ASP A 61 2.28 9.19 -2.49
CA ASP A 61 3.07 10.41 -2.22
C ASP A 61 4.15 10.68 -3.27
N ARG A 62 4.55 9.64 -4.01
CA ARG A 62 5.62 9.70 -5.02
C ARG A 62 5.09 9.75 -6.46
N LYS A 63 3.76 9.79 -6.65
CA LYS A 63 3.08 9.71 -7.95
C LYS A 63 3.54 8.51 -8.80
N VAL A 64 3.92 7.41 -8.14
CA VAL A 64 4.36 6.18 -8.81
C VAL A 64 3.13 5.33 -9.11
N THR A 65 2.93 4.99 -10.38
CA THR A 65 1.73 4.27 -10.85
C THR A 65 2.10 3.09 -11.74
N GLY A 66 1.11 2.25 -12.06
CA GLY A 66 1.27 1.15 -13.03
C GLY A 66 2.41 0.18 -12.68
N THR A 67 3.25 -0.14 -13.65
CA THR A 67 4.36 -1.10 -13.49
C THR A 67 5.41 -0.64 -12.47
N ALA A 68 5.64 0.66 -12.34
CA ALA A 68 6.58 1.18 -11.36
C ALA A 68 6.07 0.95 -9.92
N ALA A 69 4.76 1.08 -9.71
CA ALA A 69 4.12 0.85 -8.43
C ALA A 69 4.16 -0.66 -8.06
N LYS A 70 3.93 -1.54 -9.05
CA LYS A 70 4.15 -2.99 -8.92
C LYS A 70 5.58 -3.30 -8.45
N LYS A 71 6.60 -2.82 -9.17
CA LYS A 71 8.01 -3.06 -8.83
C LYS A 71 8.35 -2.55 -7.43
N GLN A 72 7.82 -1.40 -7.03
CA GLN A 72 8.00 -0.87 -5.68
C GLN A 72 7.37 -1.78 -4.61
N GLY A 73 6.17 -2.31 -4.87
CA GLY A 73 5.52 -3.29 -3.99
C GLY A 73 6.33 -4.57 -3.86
N GLU A 74 6.79 -5.12 -4.99
CA GLU A 74 7.58 -6.36 -5.05
C GLU A 74 8.92 -6.21 -4.33
N ALA A 75 9.62 -5.09 -4.54
CA ALA A 75 10.87 -4.77 -3.84
C ALA A 75 10.65 -4.61 -2.33
N LYS A 76 9.51 -4.03 -1.91
CA LYS A 76 9.18 -3.92 -0.49
C LYS A 76 8.92 -5.29 0.14
N VAL A 77 8.22 -6.20 -0.55
CA VAL A 77 8.02 -7.58 -0.09
C VAL A 77 9.35 -8.29 0.07
N GLU A 78 10.22 -8.22 -0.95
CA GLU A 78 11.55 -8.80 -0.92
C GLU A 78 12.38 -8.28 0.25
N ALA A 79 12.46 -6.96 0.41
CA ALA A 79 13.22 -6.33 1.49
C ALA A 79 12.71 -6.74 2.87
N GLN A 80 11.39 -6.87 3.05
CA GLN A 80 10.81 -7.29 4.33
C GLN A 80 11.12 -8.74 4.65
N ILE A 81 11.03 -9.65 3.67
CA ILE A 81 11.38 -11.07 3.86
C ILE A 81 12.88 -11.22 4.15
N TRP A 82 13.74 -10.49 3.43
CA TRP A 82 15.18 -10.50 3.70
C TRP A 82 15.55 -9.86 5.04
N LYS A 83 14.70 -9.06 5.70
CA LYS A 83 14.98 -8.66 7.10
C LYS A 83 14.94 -9.83 8.07
N VAL A 84 14.17 -10.87 7.75
CA VAL A 84 13.98 -12.04 8.60
C VAL A 84 15.05 -13.08 8.33
N TYR A 85 15.27 -13.39 7.05
CA TYR A 85 16.17 -14.45 6.64
C TYR A 85 17.55 -13.93 6.26
N GLY A 86 18.57 -14.66 6.70
CA GLY A 86 19.95 -14.52 6.30
C GLY A 86 20.45 -15.70 5.51
N THR A 87 21.62 -15.55 4.90
CA THR A 87 22.27 -16.62 4.13
C THR A 87 23.53 -17.08 4.84
N TRP A 88 24.00 -18.27 4.49
CA TRP A 88 25.28 -18.79 4.99
C TRP A 88 26.46 -17.85 4.70
N LYS A 89 26.42 -17.08 3.60
CA LYS A 89 27.45 -16.05 3.30
C LYS A 89 27.46 -14.92 4.33
N GLN A 90 26.33 -14.60 4.94
CA GLN A 90 26.26 -13.60 6.01
C GLN A 90 26.80 -14.17 7.33
N VAL A 91 26.50 -15.43 7.65
CA VAL A 91 27.13 -16.12 8.78
C VAL A 91 28.64 -16.19 8.60
N TYR A 92 29.14 -16.48 7.39
CA TYR A 92 30.56 -16.44 7.06
C TYR A 92 31.17 -15.07 7.36
N LYS A 93 30.51 -13.96 7.04
CA LYS A 93 31.00 -12.61 7.38
C LYS A 93 31.12 -12.40 8.89
N ILE A 94 30.14 -12.89 9.66
CA ILE A 94 30.16 -12.84 11.13
C ILE A 94 31.32 -13.68 11.67
N ILE A 95 31.50 -14.91 11.16
CA ILE A 95 32.60 -15.79 11.54
C ILE A 95 33.94 -15.15 11.18
N LYS A 96 34.09 -14.60 9.97
CA LYS A 96 35.33 -13.96 9.52
C LYS A 96 35.72 -12.78 10.41
N ALA A 97 34.74 -12.01 10.88
CA ALA A 97 34.97 -10.91 11.81
C ALA A 97 35.42 -11.39 13.20
N LYS A 98 34.98 -12.58 13.64
CA LYS A 98 35.38 -13.17 14.93
C LYS A 98 36.69 -13.97 14.86
N ASN A 99 36.85 -14.80 13.84
CA ASN A 99 37.98 -15.70 13.64
C ASN A 99 38.17 -16.01 12.14
N ALA A 100 39.20 -15.39 11.55
CA ALA A 100 39.49 -15.53 10.12
C ALA A 100 39.93 -16.96 9.72
N ALA A 101 40.59 -17.71 10.61
CA ALA A 101 41.00 -19.08 10.34
C ALA A 101 39.79 -20.02 10.26
N ALA A 102 38.89 -19.94 11.24
CA ALA A 102 37.66 -20.73 11.27
C ALA A 102 36.72 -20.41 10.10
N ALA A 103 36.75 -19.18 9.59
CA ALA A 103 35.97 -18.77 8.42
C ALA A 103 36.30 -19.57 7.16
N LYS A 104 37.58 -19.93 6.95
CA LYS A 104 38.01 -20.77 5.82
C LYS A 104 37.36 -22.15 5.90
N GLY A 105 37.41 -22.79 7.07
CA GLY A 105 36.77 -24.09 7.32
C GLY A 105 35.25 -24.04 7.14
N TYR A 106 34.61 -22.99 7.65
CA TYR A 106 33.17 -22.78 7.50
C TYR A 106 32.77 -22.61 6.01
N TRP A 107 33.53 -21.82 5.26
CA TRP A 107 33.29 -21.63 3.82
C TRP A 107 33.41 -22.96 3.06
N ALA A 108 34.48 -23.73 3.31
CA ALA A 108 34.69 -25.03 2.67
C ALA A 108 33.54 -26.01 2.98
N ALA A 109 33.09 -26.06 4.24
CA ALA A 109 31.95 -26.88 4.63
C ALA A 109 30.66 -26.47 3.90
N CYS A 110 30.36 -25.17 3.82
CA CYS A 110 29.20 -24.66 3.08
C CYS A 110 29.27 -24.98 1.58
N MET A 111 30.45 -24.85 0.97
CA MET A 111 30.64 -25.17 -0.45
C MET A 111 30.42 -26.67 -0.75
N ARG A 112 30.79 -27.55 0.18
CA ARG A 112 30.49 -28.99 0.11
C ARG A 112 29.07 -29.36 0.55
N LYS A 113 28.26 -28.38 0.98
CA LYS A 113 26.93 -28.59 1.59
C LYS A 113 26.97 -29.47 2.85
N ASP A 114 28.10 -29.53 3.53
CA ASP A 114 28.25 -30.19 4.81
C ASP A 114 27.74 -29.26 5.93
N TRP A 115 26.41 -29.25 6.09
CA TRP A 115 25.74 -28.39 7.04
C TRP A 115 26.02 -28.77 8.49
N VAL A 116 26.34 -30.04 8.76
CA VAL A 116 26.68 -30.53 10.11
C VAL A 116 28.01 -29.92 10.53
N ALA A 117 29.05 -30.01 9.69
CA ALA A 117 30.34 -29.39 9.97
C ALA A 117 30.26 -27.86 10.05
N ALA A 118 29.54 -27.23 9.12
CA ALA A 118 29.33 -25.77 9.13
C ALA A 118 28.64 -25.31 10.43
N ASN A 119 27.57 -25.99 10.84
CA ASN A 119 26.85 -25.67 12.08
C ASN A 119 27.66 -26.01 13.34
N GLY A 120 28.53 -27.02 13.29
CA GLY A 120 29.47 -27.31 14.38
C GLY A 120 30.43 -26.14 14.62
N LEU A 121 31.02 -25.59 13.55
CA LEU A 121 31.88 -24.40 13.63
C LEU A 121 31.10 -23.17 14.10
N ALA A 122 29.89 -22.95 13.60
CA ALA A 122 29.04 -21.84 14.01
C ALA A 122 28.71 -21.89 15.52
N ARG A 123 28.33 -23.07 16.03
CA ARG A 123 28.06 -23.29 17.46
C ARG A 123 29.27 -23.02 18.34
N ARG A 124 30.45 -23.54 17.97
CA ARG A 124 31.70 -23.33 18.73
C ARG A 124 32.08 -21.85 18.88
N LEU A 125 31.70 -21.02 17.90
CA LEU A 125 32.00 -19.58 17.90
C LEU A 125 30.86 -18.71 18.44
N GLY A 126 29.77 -19.32 18.92
CA GLY A 126 28.58 -18.61 19.40
C GLY A 126 28.00 -17.68 18.33
N VAL A 127 27.90 -18.15 17.08
CA VAL A 127 27.27 -17.41 15.98
C VAL A 127 26.02 -18.16 15.49
N PRO A 128 25.13 -17.50 14.72
CA PRO A 128 23.91 -18.15 14.23
C PRO A 128 24.20 -19.41 13.40
N VAL A 129 23.41 -20.45 13.63
CA VAL A 129 23.44 -21.70 12.85
C VAL A 129 22.53 -21.61 11.62
N LEU A 130 22.85 -22.40 10.61
CA LEU A 130 22.05 -22.55 9.41
C LEU A 130 20.90 -23.53 9.66
N GLN A 131 19.75 -23.21 9.08
CA GLN A 131 18.53 -24.00 9.12
C GLN A 131 18.02 -24.26 7.71
N ASP A 132 17.27 -25.34 7.53
CA ASP A 132 16.55 -25.57 6.29
C ASP A 132 15.30 -24.69 6.25
N PHE A 133 15.18 -23.86 5.21
CA PHE A 133 14.00 -23.01 5.04
C PHE A 133 12.72 -23.84 4.88
N THR A 134 12.79 -25.05 4.31
CA THR A 134 11.61 -25.88 4.06
C THR A 134 10.90 -26.30 5.34
N GLN A 135 11.59 -26.30 6.49
CA GLN A 135 11.00 -26.58 7.79
C GLN A 135 10.26 -25.36 8.39
N ASP A 136 10.69 -24.14 8.07
CA ASP A 136 10.01 -22.90 8.49
C ASP A 136 8.89 -22.50 7.52
N ASP A 137 9.09 -22.67 6.22
CA ASP A 137 8.17 -22.28 5.12
C ASP A 137 7.57 -20.86 5.30
N GLY A 138 8.40 -19.93 5.72
CA GLY A 138 7.98 -18.55 5.90
C GLY A 138 7.20 -18.28 7.19
N ALA A 139 7.14 -19.22 8.15
CA ALA A 139 6.45 -19.06 9.42
C ALA A 139 7.05 -17.91 10.23
N GLU A 140 8.37 -17.82 10.32
CA GLU A 140 9.05 -16.74 11.04
C GLU A 140 8.77 -15.37 10.41
N HIS A 141 8.72 -15.28 9.07
CA HIS A 141 8.30 -14.05 8.40
C HIS A 141 6.86 -13.67 8.74
N LYS A 142 5.92 -14.62 8.79
CA LYS A 142 4.53 -14.37 9.20
C LYS A 142 4.48 -13.90 10.65
N ARG A 143 5.21 -14.55 11.57
CA ARG A 143 5.26 -14.25 13.00
C ARG A 143 5.78 -12.83 13.28
N ARG A 144 6.83 -12.39 12.59
CA ARG A 144 7.40 -11.05 12.77
C ARG A 144 6.60 -9.92 12.10
N ARG A 145 5.58 -10.27 11.31
CA ARG A 145 4.79 -9.29 10.57
C ARG A 145 3.69 -8.72 11.46
N VAL A 146 3.75 -7.41 11.69
CA VAL A 146 2.73 -6.65 12.42
C VAL A 146 2.32 -5.47 11.54
N ASN A 147 1.01 -5.26 11.35
CA ASN A 147 0.47 -4.19 10.50
C ASN A 147 1.17 -4.14 9.13
N GLY A 148 1.25 -5.32 8.50
CA GLY A 148 1.81 -5.50 7.16
C GLY A 148 3.33 -5.33 7.03
N GLN A 149 4.06 -5.07 8.12
CA GLN A 149 5.52 -4.87 8.11
C GLN A 149 6.23 -5.83 9.06
N VAL A 150 7.43 -6.27 8.71
CA VAL A 150 8.31 -7.02 9.61
C VAL A 150 8.90 -6.06 10.65
N LYS A 151 8.70 -6.37 11.93
CA LYS A 151 9.35 -5.66 13.04
C LYS A 151 10.81 -6.10 13.21
N GLY A 152 11.67 -5.16 13.62
CA GLY A 152 13.10 -5.40 13.86
C GLY A 152 13.98 -5.30 12.62
N LYS A 153 15.28 -5.10 12.83
CA LYS A 153 16.29 -5.00 11.77
C LYS A 153 17.13 -6.27 11.63
N ASP A 154 17.29 -7.01 12.72
CA ASP A 154 18.14 -8.19 12.76
C ASP A 154 17.44 -9.41 12.18
N LYS A 155 18.25 -10.27 11.59
CA LYS A 155 17.81 -11.54 11.00
C LYS A 155 17.65 -12.56 12.09
N THR A 156 16.54 -13.29 12.07
CA THR A 156 16.24 -14.31 13.07
C THR A 156 16.65 -15.71 12.62
N LEU A 157 16.58 -15.98 11.31
CA LEU A 157 16.93 -17.28 10.74
C LEU A 157 17.99 -17.12 9.66
N TYR A 158 18.95 -18.03 9.61
CA TYR A 158 19.94 -18.11 8.55
C TYR A 158 19.74 -19.42 7.80
N VAL A 159 19.58 -19.35 6.49
CA VAL A 159 19.20 -20.52 5.68
C VAL A 159 20.41 -21.15 5.00
N THR A 160 20.38 -22.47 4.88
CA THR A 160 21.33 -23.27 4.10
C THR A 160 21.25 -22.91 2.61
N ASP A 161 20.03 -22.76 2.08
CA ASP A 161 19.79 -22.45 0.67
C ASP A 161 18.85 -21.25 0.48
N ALA A 162 19.40 -20.17 -0.07
CA ALA A 162 18.68 -18.94 -0.38
C ALA A 162 17.64 -19.10 -1.50
N ARG A 163 17.70 -20.16 -2.31
CA ARG A 163 16.77 -20.39 -3.43
C ARG A 163 15.34 -20.57 -2.94
N TYR A 164 15.13 -21.26 -1.82
CA TYR A 164 13.79 -21.44 -1.25
C TYR A 164 13.22 -20.13 -0.71
N VAL A 165 14.04 -19.30 -0.07
CA VAL A 165 13.63 -17.93 0.34
C VAL A 165 13.24 -17.10 -0.88
N ARG A 166 13.99 -17.18 -1.99
CA ARG A 166 13.64 -16.48 -3.24
C ARG A 166 12.35 -17.00 -3.87
N ALA A 167 12.10 -18.30 -3.83
CA ALA A 167 10.83 -18.88 -4.28
C ALA A 167 9.66 -18.37 -3.44
N TYR A 168 9.82 -18.34 -2.12
CA TYR A 168 8.86 -17.76 -1.19
C TYR A 168 8.61 -16.27 -1.45
N ILE A 169 9.67 -15.49 -1.71
CA ILE A 169 9.57 -14.07 -2.12
C ILE A 169 8.73 -13.95 -3.39
N ARG A 170 9.00 -14.74 -4.43
CA ARG A 170 8.24 -14.71 -5.69
C ARG A 170 6.77 -15.02 -5.47
N MET A 171 6.46 -16.05 -4.66
CA MET A 171 5.09 -16.38 -4.29
C MET A 171 4.39 -15.20 -3.58
N LYS A 172 5.08 -14.50 -2.66
CA LYS A 172 4.50 -13.32 -2.00
C LYS A 172 4.41 -12.09 -2.91
N GLN A 173 5.36 -11.90 -3.83
CA GLN A 173 5.33 -10.85 -4.85
C GLN A 173 4.15 -11.01 -5.81
N GLN A 174 3.75 -12.26 -6.12
CA GLN A 174 2.55 -12.51 -6.91
C GLN A 174 1.27 -12.01 -6.24
N LEU A 175 1.24 -11.86 -4.91
CA LEU A 175 0.08 -11.31 -4.18
C LEU A 175 0.03 -9.78 -4.19
N VAL A 176 1.04 -9.11 -4.75
CA VAL A 176 1.02 -7.65 -4.92
C VAL A 176 -0.11 -7.29 -5.89
N GLY A 177 -1.03 -6.45 -5.42
CA GLY A 177 -2.23 -6.04 -6.18
C GLY A 177 -3.51 -6.77 -5.78
N LEU A 178 -3.43 -7.85 -4.99
CA LEU A 178 -4.60 -8.64 -4.56
C LEU A 178 -5.67 -7.77 -3.86
N LEU A 179 -5.24 -6.93 -2.92
CA LEU A 179 -6.14 -6.04 -2.18
C LEU A 179 -6.83 -5.00 -3.07
N ALA A 180 -6.21 -4.63 -4.20
CA ALA A 180 -6.84 -3.70 -5.12
C ALA A 180 -7.81 -4.38 -6.05
N ALA A 181 -7.50 -5.61 -6.44
CA ALA A 181 -8.43 -6.41 -7.23
C ALA A 181 -9.70 -6.73 -6.45
N SER A 182 -9.61 -6.95 -5.13
CA SER A 182 -10.81 -7.11 -4.29
C SER A 182 -11.71 -5.86 -4.32
N LEU A 183 -11.14 -4.66 -4.47
CA LEU A 183 -11.93 -3.44 -4.66
C LEU A 183 -12.54 -3.36 -6.06
N VAL A 184 -11.80 -3.78 -7.09
CA VAL A 184 -12.27 -3.78 -8.48
C VAL A 184 -13.51 -4.67 -8.65
N ASN A 185 -13.49 -5.89 -8.09
CA ASN A 185 -14.57 -6.88 -8.28
C ASN A 185 -15.90 -6.47 -7.63
N HIS A 186 -15.89 -5.61 -6.61
CA HIS A 186 -17.10 -5.20 -5.88
C HIS A 186 -17.51 -3.76 -6.14
N TYR A 187 -16.86 -3.12 -7.10
CA TYR A 187 -17.17 -1.77 -7.52
C TYR A 187 -18.37 -1.69 -8.48
N ASP A 188 -18.99 -2.83 -8.80
CA ASP A 188 -20.11 -3.04 -9.73
C ASP A 188 -21.09 -1.86 -9.79
N GLY A 189 -21.02 -1.10 -10.90
CA GLY A 189 -22.01 -0.13 -11.37
C GLY A 189 -22.26 1.11 -10.51
N ARG A 190 -22.09 1.04 -9.19
CA ARG A 190 -22.53 2.05 -8.21
C ARG A 190 -21.80 3.39 -8.35
N PHE A 191 -20.61 3.39 -8.94
CA PHE A 191 -19.73 4.55 -8.95
C PHE A 191 -19.23 4.94 -10.36
N GLY A 192 -19.61 4.20 -11.41
CA GLY A 192 -19.20 4.38 -12.83
C GLY A 192 -18.23 3.29 -13.31
N ALA A 193 -17.69 3.36 -14.53
CA ALA A 193 -16.70 2.37 -15.01
C ALA A 193 -15.28 2.68 -14.49
N LEU A 194 -14.56 1.67 -13.99
CA LEU A 194 -13.14 1.81 -13.64
C LEU A 194 -12.30 1.90 -14.92
N LYS A 195 -11.64 3.04 -15.15
CA LYS A 195 -10.68 3.21 -16.24
C LYS A 195 -9.24 3.06 -15.73
N GLY A 196 -8.40 2.37 -16.50
CA GLY A 196 -6.95 2.31 -16.27
C GLY A 196 -6.53 1.43 -15.08
N VAL A 197 -7.24 0.32 -14.85
CA VAL A 197 -6.78 -0.72 -13.90
C VAL A 197 -5.62 -1.49 -14.54
N PRO A 198 -4.43 -1.53 -13.92
CA PRO A 198 -3.32 -2.28 -14.49
C PRO A 198 -3.60 -3.79 -14.57
N ALA A 199 -3.17 -4.44 -15.65
CA ALA A 199 -3.41 -5.88 -15.86
C ALA A 199 -2.91 -6.78 -14.71
N TRP A 200 -1.83 -6.39 -14.03
CA TRP A 200 -1.29 -7.12 -12.89
C TRP A 200 -2.14 -7.01 -11.61
N VAL A 201 -3.05 -6.03 -11.55
CA VAL A 201 -4.13 -5.97 -10.55
C VAL A 201 -5.29 -6.83 -11.02
N SER A 202 -5.71 -6.66 -12.29
CA SER A 202 -6.85 -7.39 -12.86
C SER A 202 -6.70 -8.91 -12.85
N ARG A 203 -5.47 -9.45 -12.90
CA ARG A 203 -5.23 -10.92 -12.80
C ARG A 203 -5.77 -11.58 -11.53
N HIS A 204 -6.11 -10.78 -10.51
CA HIS A 204 -6.67 -11.24 -9.25
C HIS A 204 -8.21 -11.11 -9.20
N SER A 205 -8.85 -10.78 -10.32
CA SER A 205 -10.32 -10.79 -10.44
C SER A 205 -10.84 -12.21 -10.16
N GLY A 206 -11.76 -12.37 -9.21
CA GLY A 206 -12.24 -13.69 -8.76
C GLY A 206 -11.41 -14.37 -7.66
N SER A 207 -10.44 -13.67 -7.06
CA SER A 207 -9.73 -14.19 -5.89
C SER A 207 -10.58 -14.13 -4.60
N TRP A 208 -10.22 -14.92 -3.59
CA TRP A 208 -10.91 -15.04 -2.28
C TRP A 208 -11.09 -13.74 -1.50
N ALA A 209 -10.34 -12.69 -1.86
CA ALA A 209 -10.47 -11.37 -1.28
C ALA A 209 -11.71 -10.67 -1.86
N SER A 210 -12.79 -10.64 -1.09
CA SER A 210 -13.99 -9.84 -1.38
C SER A 210 -13.92 -8.50 -0.63
N ALA A 211 -14.45 -7.42 -1.18
CA ALA A 211 -14.60 -6.13 -0.50
C ALA A 211 -16.07 -5.70 -0.52
N GLN A 212 -16.75 -5.58 0.62
CA GLN A 212 -18.12 -5.03 0.59
C GLN A 212 -18.08 -3.50 0.58
N ILE A 213 -18.68 -2.87 -0.44
CA ILE A 213 -18.88 -1.42 -0.51
C ILE A 213 -20.35 -1.08 -0.23
N GLU A 214 -20.64 -0.69 1.01
CA GLU A 214 -21.98 -0.24 1.41
C GLU A 214 -22.24 1.21 0.98
N GLU A 215 -23.53 1.48 0.76
CA GLU A 215 -24.09 2.59 -0.01
C GLU A 215 -23.84 4.02 0.49
N PHE A 216 -24.04 4.95 -0.42
CA PHE A 216 -24.27 6.37 -0.15
C PHE A 216 -25.77 6.56 0.04
N ASN A 217 -26.23 6.73 1.29
CA ASN A 217 -27.39 7.56 1.66
C ASN A 217 -27.88 7.23 3.07
N GLN A 218 -27.35 7.93 4.07
CA GLN A 218 -28.07 8.25 5.30
C GLN A 218 -27.66 9.66 5.71
N GLY A 219 -28.46 10.68 5.35
CA GLY A 219 -28.52 12.04 5.92
C GLY A 219 -27.25 12.92 5.97
N ASP A 220 -26.15 12.38 6.48
CA ASP A 220 -24.94 13.07 6.94
C ASP A 220 -23.80 13.09 5.90
N GLY A 221 -23.96 12.39 4.77
CA GLY A 221 -22.98 12.36 3.68
C GLY A 221 -22.58 10.96 3.20
N PRO A 222 -21.57 10.87 2.32
CA PRO A 222 -21.14 9.65 1.67
C PRO A 222 -20.37 8.76 2.66
N ARG A 223 -20.82 7.52 2.83
CA ARG A 223 -20.13 6.50 3.61
C ARG A 223 -19.54 5.46 2.66
N VAL A 224 -18.31 5.05 2.92
CA VAL A 224 -17.64 3.96 2.21
C VAL A 224 -17.24 2.95 3.27
N ARG A 225 -17.97 1.84 3.34
CA ARG A 225 -17.51 0.67 4.08
C ARG A 225 -16.68 -0.18 3.13
N MET A 226 -15.60 -0.77 3.62
CA MET A 226 -14.82 -1.78 2.91
C MET A 226 -14.39 -2.83 3.92
N ALA A 227 -14.69 -4.09 3.66
CA ALA A 227 -14.29 -5.19 4.51
C ALA A 227 -13.70 -6.30 3.65
N VAL A 228 -12.51 -6.79 3.99
CA VAL A 228 -11.86 -7.89 3.28
C VAL A 228 -11.88 -9.14 4.15
N ASN A 229 -12.21 -10.28 3.56
CA ASN A 229 -12.14 -11.57 4.24
C ASN A 229 -10.70 -11.77 4.74
N GLY A 230 -10.51 -11.98 6.05
CA GLY A 230 -9.20 -12.06 6.70
C GLY A 230 -8.87 -10.81 7.52
N GLY A 231 -9.33 -10.76 8.77
CA GLY A 231 -9.28 -9.58 9.65
C GLY A 231 -7.92 -8.88 9.80
N SER A 232 -6.80 -9.59 9.58
CA SER A 232 -5.45 -8.98 9.56
C SER A 232 -5.20 -8.08 8.35
N LEU A 233 -5.97 -8.22 7.26
CA LEU A 233 -5.94 -7.37 6.08
C LEU A 233 -6.76 -6.09 6.25
N ASN A 234 -7.70 -6.05 7.20
CA ASN A 234 -8.53 -4.86 7.43
C ASN A 234 -7.70 -3.67 7.94
N SER A 235 -6.67 -3.90 8.76
CA SER A 235 -5.77 -2.83 9.22
C SER A 235 -4.93 -2.24 8.07
N GLU A 236 -4.52 -3.08 7.12
CA GLU A 236 -3.79 -2.69 5.91
C GLU A 236 -4.69 -1.93 4.93
N LEU A 237 -5.92 -2.40 4.76
CA LEU A 237 -6.95 -1.74 3.98
C LEU A 237 -7.31 -0.38 4.57
N GLN A 238 -7.46 -0.28 5.89
CA GLN A 238 -7.70 0.98 6.59
C GLN A 238 -6.54 1.96 6.38
N ARG A 239 -5.28 1.49 6.49
CA ARG A 239 -4.11 2.34 6.21
C ARG A 239 -4.12 2.85 4.79
N TRP A 240 -4.43 1.98 3.82
CA TRP A 240 -4.49 2.36 2.41
C TRP A 240 -5.62 3.36 2.13
N PHE A 241 -6.81 3.11 2.68
CA PHE A 241 -7.94 4.03 2.63
C PHE A 241 -7.59 5.39 3.21
N ASN A 242 -6.98 5.44 4.39
CA ASN A 242 -6.56 6.68 5.03
C ASN A 242 -5.57 7.48 4.16
N THR A 243 -4.62 6.81 3.49
CA THR A 243 -3.69 7.46 2.55
C THR A 243 -4.44 8.06 1.35
N ALA A 244 -5.32 7.30 0.71
CA ALA A 244 -6.11 7.78 -0.42
C ALA A 244 -7.06 8.93 -0.03
N LEU A 245 -7.68 8.84 1.14
CA LEU A 245 -8.56 9.88 1.70
C LEU A 245 -7.79 11.19 1.92
N ARG A 246 -6.61 11.15 2.53
CA ARG A 246 -5.78 12.36 2.73
C ARG A 246 -5.43 13.04 1.41
N TYR A 247 -5.11 12.26 0.38
CA TYR A 247 -4.82 12.80 -0.95
C TYR A 247 -6.05 13.45 -1.58
N ARG A 248 -7.21 12.78 -1.50
CA ARG A 248 -8.47 13.32 -2.01
C ARG A 248 -8.89 14.59 -1.29
N LEU A 249 -8.72 14.66 0.04
CA LEU A 249 -8.96 15.88 0.80
C LEU A 249 -8.03 17.02 0.35
N LYS A 250 -6.75 16.74 0.06
CA LYS A 250 -5.82 17.76 -0.48
C LYS A 250 -6.25 18.25 -1.87
N LEU A 251 -6.67 17.35 -2.76
CA LEU A 251 -7.18 17.73 -4.08
C LEU A 251 -8.47 18.53 -3.99
N MET A 252 -9.43 18.08 -3.18
CA MET A 252 -10.70 18.77 -2.96
C MET A 252 -10.49 20.19 -2.43
N LYS A 253 -9.56 20.40 -1.50
CA LYS A 253 -9.19 21.74 -1.02
C LYS A 253 -8.66 22.64 -2.14
N LYS A 254 -7.93 22.08 -3.12
CA LYS A 254 -7.43 22.81 -4.28
C LYS A 254 -8.52 23.08 -5.33
N GLU A 255 -9.41 22.12 -5.55
CA GLU A 255 -10.50 22.22 -6.55
C GLU A 255 -11.68 23.08 -6.07
N ALA A 256 -11.96 23.09 -4.76
CA ALA A 256 -13.15 23.73 -4.19
C ALA A 256 -13.36 25.19 -4.65
N PRO A 257 -12.35 26.08 -4.66
CA PRO A 257 -12.54 27.47 -5.07
C PRO A 257 -12.94 27.60 -6.54
N TYR A 258 -12.33 26.80 -7.42
CA TYR A 258 -12.63 26.80 -8.85
C TYR A 258 -13.99 26.20 -9.15
N PHE A 259 -14.34 25.12 -8.44
CA PHE A 259 -15.65 24.46 -8.55
C PHE A 259 -16.78 25.41 -8.15
N ILE A 260 -16.65 26.07 -6.99
CA ILE A 260 -17.64 27.02 -6.49
C ILE A 260 -17.76 28.22 -7.43
N ARG A 261 -16.65 28.77 -7.93
CA ARG A 261 -16.65 29.87 -8.88
C ARG A 261 -17.31 29.50 -10.21
N GLY A 262 -16.99 28.33 -10.76
CA GLY A 262 -17.59 27.83 -11.99
C GLY A 262 -19.10 27.64 -11.86
N ALA A 263 -19.55 27.03 -10.75
CA ALA A 263 -20.96 26.86 -10.45
C ALA A 263 -21.68 28.21 -10.29
N ALA A 264 -21.06 29.18 -9.60
CA ALA A 264 -21.65 30.50 -9.41
C ALA A 264 -21.79 31.27 -10.73
N LYS A 265 -20.81 31.14 -11.64
CA LYS A 265 -20.89 31.69 -13.00
C LYS A 265 -22.01 31.03 -13.81
N ALA A 266 -22.11 29.70 -13.79
CA ALA A 266 -23.17 28.97 -14.49
C ALA A 266 -24.57 29.31 -13.95
N ALA A 267 -24.68 29.63 -12.66
CA ALA A 267 -25.92 30.07 -12.04
C ALA A 267 -26.21 31.58 -12.22
N GLY A 268 -25.39 32.32 -12.98
CA GLY A 268 -25.58 33.76 -13.22
C GLY A 268 -25.25 34.66 -12.02
N MET A 269 -24.67 34.11 -10.94
CA MET A 269 -24.29 34.87 -9.74
C MET A 269 -22.99 35.66 -9.92
N LEU A 270 -22.19 35.28 -10.93
CA LEU A 270 -21.02 36.02 -11.39
C LEU A 270 -21.25 36.47 -12.84
N LYS A 271 -21.13 37.78 -13.09
CA LYS A 271 -20.98 38.34 -14.43
C LYS A 271 -19.52 38.26 -14.86
#